data_AF-A0A7X3QLF7-F1
#
_entry.id   AF-A0A7X3QLF7-F1
#
_cell.length_a   1.000
_cell.length_b   1.000
_cell.length_c   1.000
_cell.angle_alpha   90.00
_cell.angle_beta   90.00
_cell.angle_gamma   90.00
#
_symmetry.space_group_name_H-M   'P 1'
#
loop_
_entity.id
_entity.type
_entity.pdbx_description
1 polymer ?
#
loop_
_entity_poly.entity_id
_entity_poly.type
_entity_poly.pdbx_seq_one_letter_code
_entity_poly.pdbx_strand_id
1 'polypeptide(L)'
;MPVGRGTTKIARLPVSGGWHALVYTRLAEYAFERDAFLLLAKSEEEAPDLHHRFLDRRSPLPLHRSWADWLWRRALAREEAVPLQSEGVVAYRCDPDAEALRDDLSVAVASGLLTLPRDGDASTPTTYQEGEAR
;
A
#
# COMPACT_ATOMS: atom_id res chain seq x y z
N MET A 1 -24.68 -18.30 12.21
CA MET A 1 -23.46 -17.60 11.75
C MET A 1 -22.27 -18.54 11.92
N PRO A 2 -21.55 -18.95 10.86
CA PRO A 2 -20.36 -19.77 11.05
C PRO A 2 -19.21 -18.88 11.56
N VAL A 3 -18.68 -19.24 12.73
CA VAL A 3 -17.44 -18.69 13.30
C VAL A 3 -16.31 -18.94 12.30
N GLY A 4 -15.52 -17.91 12.00
CA GLY A 4 -14.46 -17.97 10.99
C GLY A 4 -13.51 -19.16 11.19
N ARG A 5 -13.09 -19.78 10.09
CA ARG A 5 -12.14 -20.91 10.11
C ARG A 5 -10.76 -20.39 10.59
N GLY A 6 -10.32 -20.85 11.75
CA GLY A 6 -8.97 -20.56 12.27
C GLY A 6 -7.95 -21.56 11.72
N THR A 7 -6.76 -21.09 11.37
CA THR A 7 -5.62 -21.95 11.02
C THR A 7 -4.68 -21.99 12.23
N THR A 8 -4.10 -23.16 12.52
CA THR A 8 -3.14 -23.32 13.62
C THR A 8 -1.76 -23.64 13.03
N LYS A 9 -0.76 -22.81 13.34
CA LYS A 9 0.65 -23.11 13.02
C LYS A 9 1.37 -23.49 14.30
N ILE A 10 1.97 -24.67 14.28
CA ILE A 10 2.74 -25.21 15.40
C ILE A 10 4.21 -25.23 15.00
N ALA A 11 5.05 -24.54 15.76
CA ALA A 11 6.50 -24.53 15.57
C ALA A 11 7.19 -25.02 16.84
N ARG A 12 8.21 -25.87 16.65
CA ARG A 12 9.05 -26.37 17.73
C ARG A 12 10.18 -25.38 17.98
N LEU A 13 10.38 -24.99 19.24
CA LEU A 13 11.49 -24.13 19.59
C LEU A 13 12.80 -24.93 19.57
N PRO A 14 13.85 -24.43 18.90
CA PRO A 14 15.11 -25.18 18.77
C PRO A 14 15.88 -25.32 20.10
N VAL A 15 15.66 -24.42 21.07
CA VAL A 15 16.51 -24.29 22.28
C VAL A 15 15.83 -24.71 23.58
N SER A 16 14.53 -24.88 23.58
CA SER A 16 13.75 -25.37 24.72
C SER A 16 12.74 -26.34 24.13
N GLY A 17 12.65 -27.59 24.62
CA GLY A 17 11.76 -28.63 24.07
C GLY A 17 10.25 -28.34 24.12
N GLY A 18 9.83 -27.08 24.19
CA GLY A 18 8.47 -26.61 24.09
C GLY A 18 7.99 -26.41 22.66
N TRP A 19 6.67 -26.35 22.54
CA TRP A 19 5.94 -26.13 21.30
C TRP A 19 5.21 -24.80 21.38
N HIS A 20 5.37 -23.95 20.38
CA HIS A 20 4.53 -22.77 20.20
C HIS A 20 3.40 -23.09 19.23
N ALA A 21 2.17 -22.88 19.67
CA ALA A 21 0.98 -22.93 18.81
C ALA A 21 0.42 -21.51 18.66
N LEU A 22 0.33 -21.04 17.42
CA LEU A 22 -0.33 -19.79 17.05
C LEU A 22 -1.64 -20.13 16.34
N VAL A 23 -2.76 -19.72 16.93
CA VAL A 23 -4.07 -19.74 16.27
C VAL A 23 -4.29 -18.35 15.70
N TYR A 24 -4.44 -18.28 14.38
CA TYR A 24 -4.67 -17.02 13.71
C TYR A 24 -5.80 -17.15 12.67
N THR A 25 -6.49 -16.05 12.43
CA THR A 25 -7.51 -15.97 11.38
C THR A 25 -6.82 -15.87 10.03
N ARG A 26 -7.45 -16.35 8.96
CA ARG A 26 -6.90 -16.26 7.59
C ARG A 26 -6.43 -14.85 7.20
N LEU A 27 -7.03 -13.80 7.77
CA LEU A 27 -6.60 -12.41 7.58
C LEU A 27 -5.14 -12.15 8.05
N ALA A 28 -4.67 -12.90 9.05
CA ALA A 28 -3.29 -12.86 9.52
C ALA A 28 -2.30 -13.61 8.63
N GLU A 29 -2.75 -14.41 7.64
CA GLU A 29 -1.86 -15.00 6.62
C GLU A 29 -1.25 -13.91 5.73
N TYR A 30 -2.00 -12.83 5.45
CA TYR A 30 -1.48 -11.67 4.73
C TYR A 30 -0.33 -10.97 5.45
N ALA A 31 -0.17 -11.16 6.77
CA ALA A 31 0.99 -10.64 7.49
C ALA A 31 2.29 -11.45 7.19
N PHE A 32 2.16 -12.64 6.58
CA PHE A 32 3.28 -13.53 6.25
C PHE A 32 3.58 -13.62 4.74
N GLU A 33 2.68 -13.17 3.87
CA GLU A 33 2.96 -12.89 2.46
C GLU A 33 3.71 -11.55 2.39
N ARG A 34 5.01 -11.56 2.07
CA ARG A 34 5.90 -10.40 2.26
C ARG A 34 5.46 -9.13 1.52
N ASP A 35 4.75 -9.30 0.42
CA ASP A 35 4.45 -8.21 -0.50
C ASP A 35 2.99 -7.76 -0.43
N ALA A 36 2.08 -8.61 0.06
CA ALA A 36 0.68 -8.28 0.25
C ALA A 36 0.46 -7.38 1.48
N PHE A 37 -0.54 -6.50 1.42
CA PHE A 37 -0.90 -5.63 2.54
C PHE A 37 -2.39 -5.26 2.54
N LEU A 38 -2.89 -4.97 3.74
CA LEU A 38 -4.23 -4.44 3.94
C LEU A 38 -4.17 -2.91 3.95
N LEU A 39 -5.00 -2.28 3.13
CA LEU A 39 -5.19 -0.83 3.10
C LEU A 39 -6.51 -0.51 3.80
N LEU A 40 -6.45 0.33 4.83
CA LEU A 40 -7.61 0.85 5.56
C LEU A 40 -7.59 2.37 5.43
N ALA A 41 -8.56 2.90 4.68
CA ALA A 41 -8.70 4.33 4.41
C ALA A 41 -9.98 4.87 5.05
N LYS A 42 -9.97 6.16 5.41
CA LYS A 42 -11.17 6.85 5.91
C LYS A 42 -12.15 7.18 4.79
N SER A 43 -11.64 7.35 3.57
CA SER A 43 -12.41 7.59 2.36
C SER A 43 -11.70 6.99 1.14
N GLU A 44 -12.40 6.83 0.03
CA GLU A 44 -11.81 6.35 -1.22
C GLU A 44 -10.74 7.32 -1.77
N GLU A 45 -10.89 8.62 -1.52
CA GLU A 45 -9.94 9.66 -1.95
C GLU A 45 -8.56 9.53 -1.29
N GLU A 46 -8.49 8.94 -0.09
CA GLU A 46 -7.22 8.72 0.62
C GLU A 46 -6.48 7.47 0.11
N ALA A 47 -7.18 6.56 -0.58
CA ALA A 47 -6.66 5.27 -1.00
C ALA A 47 -5.39 5.36 -1.89
N PRO A 48 -5.28 6.27 -2.89
CA PRO A 48 -4.09 6.38 -3.72
C PRO A 48 -2.83 6.72 -2.93
N ASP A 49 -2.90 7.73 -2.06
CA ASP A 49 -1.77 8.21 -1.26
C ASP A 49 -1.33 7.14 -0.24
N LEU A 50 -2.29 6.46 0.40
CA LEU A 50 -2.00 5.33 1.30
C LEU A 50 -1.39 4.16 0.53
N HIS A 51 -1.94 3.81 -0.63
CA HIS A 51 -1.43 2.73 -1.46
C HIS A 51 0.02 2.98 -1.87
N HIS A 52 0.34 4.18 -2.38
CA HIS A 52 1.72 4.58 -2.68
C HIS A 52 2.63 4.38 -1.48
N ARG A 53 2.25 4.90 -0.30
CA ARG A 53 3.07 4.82 0.90
C ARG A 53 3.37 3.38 1.33
N PHE A 54 2.39 2.48 1.21
CA PHE A 54 2.58 1.08 1.58
C PHE A 54 3.39 0.30 0.53
N LEU A 55 3.18 0.61 -0.75
CA LEU A 55 3.88 -0.01 -1.87
C LEU A 55 5.35 0.42 -1.91
N ASP A 56 5.65 1.71 -1.75
CA ASP A 56 7.02 2.27 -1.74
C ASP A 56 7.89 1.68 -0.62
N ARG A 57 7.28 1.36 0.53
CA ARG A 57 8.00 0.74 1.66
C ARG A 57 8.34 -0.74 1.44
N ARG A 58 7.63 -1.42 0.54
CA ARG A 58 7.74 -2.87 0.32
C ARG A 58 8.39 -3.21 -1.01
N SER A 59 8.24 -2.34 -1.99
CA SER A 59 8.81 -2.49 -3.32
C SER A 59 10.29 -2.08 -3.32
N PRO A 60 11.16 -2.82 -4.03
CA PRO A 60 12.53 -2.38 -4.30
C PRO A 60 12.60 -1.29 -5.39
N LEU A 61 11.47 -0.94 -6.02
CA LEU A 61 11.41 0.05 -7.10
C LEU A 61 11.31 1.47 -6.53
N PRO A 62 11.98 2.48 -7.12
CA PRO A 62 11.84 3.86 -6.70
C PRO A 62 10.48 4.42 -7.18
N LEU A 63 9.54 4.64 -6.25
CA LEU A 63 8.19 5.12 -6.57
C LEU A 63 8.00 6.58 -6.14
N HIS A 64 7.85 7.47 -7.11
CA HIS A 64 7.61 8.88 -6.79
C HIS A 64 6.16 9.13 -6.34
N ARG A 65 5.96 9.99 -5.34
CA ARG A 65 4.62 10.30 -4.79
C ARG A 65 3.64 10.80 -5.85
N SER A 66 4.09 11.59 -6.82
CA SER A 66 3.21 12.10 -7.90
C SER A 66 2.60 10.99 -8.77
N TRP A 67 3.07 9.75 -8.64
CA TRP A 67 2.53 8.60 -9.38
C TRP A 67 1.41 7.89 -8.63
N ALA A 68 1.03 8.33 -7.42
CA ALA A 68 0.04 7.67 -6.56
C ALA A 68 -1.26 7.33 -7.30
N ASP A 69 -1.86 8.29 -8.00
CA ASP A 69 -3.12 8.08 -8.76
C ASP A 69 -2.97 7.09 -9.91
N TRP A 70 -1.80 7.08 -10.57
CA TRP A 70 -1.53 6.13 -11.64
C TRP A 70 -1.32 4.73 -11.09
N LEU A 71 -0.51 4.60 -10.03
CA LEU A 71 -0.25 3.33 -9.34
C LEU A 71 -1.55 2.71 -8.81
N TRP A 72 -2.44 3.54 -8.27
CA TRP A 72 -3.73 3.10 -7.78
C TRP A 72 -4.64 2.57 -8.90
N ARG A 73 -4.81 3.35 -9.98
CA ARG A 73 -5.60 2.90 -11.14
C ARG A 73 -5.05 1.64 -11.77
N ARG A 74 -3.72 1.49 -11.86
CA ARG A 74 -3.07 0.26 -12.31
C ARG A 74 -3.44 -0.91 -11.39
N ALA A 75 -3.30 -0.76 -10.09
CA ALA A 75 -3.58 -1.82 -9.13
C ALA A 75 -5.05 -2.29 -9.21
N LEU A 76 -5.99 -1.36 -9.37
CA LEU A 76 -7.41 -1.69 -9.59
C LEU A 76 -7.61 -2.42 -10.93
N ALA A 77 -7.01 -1.93 -12.02
CA ALA A 77 -7.17 -2.51 -13.35
C ALA A 77 -6.57 -3.93 -13.47
N ARG A 78 -5.54 -4.23 -12.68
CA ARG A 78 -4.89 -5.55 -12.62
C ARG A 78 -5.45 -6.45 -11.52
N GLU A 79 -6.48 -6.01 -10.81
CA GLU A 79 -7.07 -6.71 -9.66
C GLU A 79 -6.06 -6.99 -8.52
N GLU A 80 -4.96 -6.24 -8.50
CA GLU A 80 -3.97 -6.28 -7.41
C GLU A 80 -4.52 -5.56 -6.17
N ALA A 81 -5.40 -4.57 -6.34
CA ALA A 81 -6.15 -3.94 -5.26
C ALA A 81 -7.64 -4.34 -5.34
N VAL A 82 -8.09 -5.16 -4.41
CA VAL A 82 -9.47 -5.68 -4.37
C VAL A 82 -10.21 -5.10 -3.17
N PRO A 83 -11.39 -4.46 -3.36
CA PRO A 83 -12.18 -3.94 -2.25
C PRO A 83 -12.66 -5.08 -1.35
N LEU A 84 -12.65 -4.82 -0.05
CA LEU A 84 -13.16 -5.72 0.97
C LEU A 84 -14.48 -5.18 1.54
N GLN A 85 -15.31 -6.10 2.03
CA GLN A 85 -16.50 -5.72 2.79
C GLN A 85 -16.06 -5.24 4.17
N SER A 86 -16.39 -4.00 4.51
CA SER A 86 -16.08 -3.35 5.79
C SER A 86 -17.18 -2.37 6.19
N GLU A 87 -17.37 -2.21 7.51
CA GLU A 87 -18.32 -1.26 8.08
C GLU A 87 -17.57 -0.04 8.64
N GLY A 88 -17.94 1.15 8.18
CA GLY A 88 -17.40 2.43 8.69
C GLY A 88 -15.98 2.80 8.24
N VAL A 89 -15.33 1.99 7.41
CA VAL A 89 -14.03 2.26 6.77
C VAL A 89 -14.01 1.71 5.34
N VAL A 90 -13.15 2.26 4.49
CA VAL A 90 -12.88 1.70 3.16
C VAL A 90 -11.68 0.77 3.28
N ALA A 91 -11.84 -0.50 2.88
CA ALA A 91 -10.80 -1.50 3.00
C ALA A 91 -10.47 -2.14 1.65
N TYR A 92 -9.18 -2.33 1.38
CA TYR A 92 -8.69 -3.07 0.22
C TYR A 92 -7.66 -4.11 0.64
N ARG A 93 -7.70 -5.26 -0.03
CA ARG A 93 -6.58 -6.21 -0.07
C ARG A 93 -5.69 -5.83 -1.25
N CYS A 94 -4.44 -5.53 -0.97
CA CYS A 94 -3.43 -5.24 -1.99
C CYS A 94 -2.45 -6.39 -2.08
N ASP A 95 -2.26 -6.94 -3.27
CA ASP A 95 -1.32 -8.01 -3.59
C ASP A 95 -0.54 -7.63 -4.85
N PRO A 96 0.50 -6.79 -4.71
CA PRO A 96 1.22 -6.23 -5.85
C PRO A 96 2.15 -7.26 -6.50
N ASP A 97 2.08 -7.38 -7.82
CA ASP A 97 3.04 -8.14 -8.62
C ASP A 97 4.24 -7.24 -8.98
N ALA A 98 5.39 -7.51 -8.37
CA ALA A 98 6.60 -6.70 -8.53
C ALA A 98 7.18 -6.74 -9.95
N GLU A 99 7.03 -7.85 -10.69
CA GLU A 99 7.51 -7.94 -12.07
C GLU A 99 6.58 -7.17 -13.00
N ALA A 100 5.27 -7.41 -12.89
CA ALA A 100 4.28 -6.66 -13.65
C ALA A 100 4.35 -5.15 -13.39
N LEU A 101 4.61 -4.75 -12.14
CA LEU A 101 4.76 -3.34 -11.78
C LEU A 101 5.97 -2.72 -12.45
N ARG A 102 7.10 -3.43 -12.52
CA ARG A 102 8.31 -2.96 -13.18
C ARG A 102 8.08 -2.75 -14.67
N ASP A 103 7.41 -3.69 -15.33
CA ASP A 103 7.13 -3.62 -16.77
C ASP A 103 6.18 -2.46 -17.08
N ASP A 104 5.08 -2.35 -16.33
CA ASP A 104 4.11 -1.27 -16.52
C ASP A 104 4.72 0.11 -16.25
N LEU A 105 5.57 0.25 -15.23
CA LEU A 105 6.31 1.48 -14.97
C LEU A 105 7.25 1.84 -16.11
N SER A 106 7.99 0.86 -16.65
CA SER A 106 8.93 1.07 -17.76
C SER A 106 8.19 1.60 -18.99
N VAL A 107 7.03 1.01 -19.32
CA VAL A 107 6.17 1.47 -20.42
C VAL A 107 5.60 2.86 -20.16
N ALA A 108 5.10 3.12 -18.94
CA ALA A 108 4.47 4.40 -18.59
C ALA A 108 5.47 5.56 -18.57
N VAL A 109 6.71 5.32 -18.13
CA VAL A 109 7.79 6.31 -18.21
C VAL A 109 8.22 6.52 -19.66
N ALA A 110 8.42 5.46 -20.43
CA ALA A 110 8.84 5.57 -21.84
C ALA A 110 7.81 6.28 -22.73
N SER A 111 6.52 6.12 -22.42
CA SER A 111 5.43 6.80 -23.12
C SER A 111 5.16 8.23 -22.63
N GLY A 112 5.84 8.68 -21.56
CA GLY A 112 5.64 10.01 -20.98
C GLY A 112 4.37 10.14 -20.13
N LEU A 113 3.66 9.05 -19.85
CA LEU A 113 2.49 9.04 -18.95
C LEU A 113 2.88 9.36 -17.50
N LEU A 114 4.06 8.90 -17.09
CA LEU A 114 4.65 9.24 -15.80
C LEU A 114 5.76 10.26 -16.00
N THR A 115 5.55 11.45 -15.45
CA THR A 115 6.57 12.49 -15.39
C THR A 115 6.97 12.72 -13.94
N LEU A 116 8.26 12.97 -13.72
CA LEU A 116 8.75 13.49 -12.46
C LEU A 116 8.62 15.00 -12.50
N PRO A 117 8.07 15.64 -11.44
CA PRO A 117 8.21 17.08 -11.29
C PRO A 117 9.70 17.41 -11.37
N ARG A 118 10.09 18.35 -12.22
CA ARG A 118 11.48 18.80 -12.25
C ARG A 118 11.73 19.61 -10.97
N ASP A 119 12.89 19.43 -10.34
CA ASP A 119 13.35 20.29 -9.25
C ASP A 119 13.38 21.74 -9.76
N GLY A 120 12.29 22.48 -9.51
CA GLY A 120 12.00 23.77 -10.14
C GLY A 120 10.52 24.15 -10.09
N ASP A 121 9.61 23.17 -10.01
CA ASP A 121 8.16 23.42 -9.91
C ASP A 121 7.67 23.52 -8.46
N ALA A 122 8.60 23.59 -7.49
CA ALA A 122 8.30 24.04 -6.14
C ALA A 122 8.02 25.55 -6.20
N SER A 123 6.78 25.90 -6.54
CA SER A 123 6.23 27.23 -6.29
C SER A 123 6.52 27.58 -4.82
N THR A 124 7.43 28.54 -4.67
CA THR A 124 7.98 29.03 -3.41
C THR A 124 6.93 29.88 -2.67
N PRO A 125 7.20 30.24 -1.40
CA PRO A 125 6.29 30.10 -0.28
C PRO A 125 5.20 31.17 -0.23
N THR A 126 4.01 30.82 0.27
CA THR A 126 3.01 31.81 0.66
C THR A 126 3.52 32.59 1.88
N THR A 127 4.00 33.80 1.59
CA THR A 127 4.08 35.01 2.42
C THR A 127 3.54 34.89 3.85
N TYR A 128 4.44 34.97 4.84
CA TYR A 128 4.10 35.46 6.17
C TYR A 128 3.66 36.92 6.04
N GLN A 129 2.41 37.23 6.38
CA GLN A 129 1.97 38.61 6.62
C GLN A 129 2.42 39.01 8.02
N GLU A 130 3.40 39.90 8.11
CA GLU A 130 3.81 40.57 9.33
C GLU A 130 2.68 41.52 9.74
N GLY A 131 2.05 41.24 10.88
CA GLY A 131 1.03 42.11 11.47
C GLY A 131 1.66 43.41 11.94
N GLU A 132 1.42 44.48 11.19
CA GLU A 132 1.78 45.84 11.51
C GLU A 132 1.02 46.29 12.78
N ALA A 133 1.77 46.57 13.84
CA ALA A 133 1.23 47.10 15.08
C ALA A 133 0.83 48.57 14.90
N ARG A 134 -0.41 48.90 15.26
CA ARG A 134 -0.75 50.25 15.71
C ARG A 134 -1.94 50.28 16.65
#